data_AF-A0A1I1BB05-F1
#
_entry.id   AF-A0A1I1BB05-F1
#
_cell.length_a   1.000
_cell.length_b   1.000
_cell.length_c   1.000
_cell.angle_alpha   90.00
_cell.angle_beta   90.00
_cell.angle_gamma   90.00
#
_symmetry.space_group_name_H-M   'P 1'
#
loop_
_entity.id
_entity.type
_entity.pdbx_description
1 polymer ?
#
loop_
_entity_poly.entity_id
_entity_poly.type
_entity_poly.pdbx_seq_one_letter_code
_entity_poly.pdbx_strand_id
1 'polypeptide(L)' 'MIFTRNLREFACVGVWALIAISVRHWGSIPELQWTALLGAILLFIAISYHGYKNRATAPFNFN' A
#
# COMPACT_ATOMS: atom_id res chain seq x y z
N MET A 1 -3.80 -8.66 7.01
CA MET A 1 -3.67 -7.30 7.62
C MET A 1 -4.86 -6.44 7.22
N ILE A 2 -5.00 -6.11 5.93
CA ILE A 2 -6.10 -5.27 5.42
C ILE A 2 -7.45 -5.98 5.59
N PHE A 3 -7.64 -7.15 4.96
CA PHE A 3 -8.92 -7.85 4.91
C PHE A 3 -9.44 -8.42 6.25
N THR A 4 -8.55 -8.85 7.14
CA THR A 4 -8.94 -9.53 8.39
C THR A 4 -9.00 -8.60 9.59
N ARG A 5 -8.29 -7.46 9.57
CA ARG A 5 -8.10 -6.60 10.75
C ARG A 5 -8.29 -5.11 10.48
N ASN A 6 -8.66 -4.69 9.27
CA ASN A 6 -8.82 -3.28 8.88
C ASN A 6 -7.57 -2.39 9.10
N LEU A 7 -6.37 -2.95 9.19
CA LEU A 7 -5.12 -2.23 9.47
C LEU A 7 -4.58 -1.55 8.19
N ARG A 8 -5.30 -0.55 7.68
CA ARG A 8 -4.97 0.17 6.43
C ARG A 8 -3.72 1.03 6.59
N GLU A 9 -3.58 1.69 7.73
CA GLU A 9 -2.48 2.59 8.08
C GLU A 9 -1.15 1.82 8.16
N PHE A 10 -1.17 0.63 8.77
CA PHE A 10 -0.03 -0.28 8.76
C PHE A 10 0.33 -0.73 7.33
N ALA A 11 -0.67 -1.03 6.51
CA ALA A 11 -0.41 -1.45 5.13
C ALA A 11 0.20 -0.32 4.29
N CYS A 12 -0.12 0.96 4.56
CA CYS A 12 0.55 2.10 3.93
C CYS A 12 2.04 2.18 4.26
N VAL A 13 2.48 1.75 5.45
CA VAL A 13 3.91 1.62 5.77
C VAL A 13 4.58 0.59 4.85
N GLY A 14 3.87 -0.50 4.52
CA GLY A 14 4.32 -1.48 3.52
C GLY A 14 4.47 -0.89 2.11
N VAL A 15 3.55 -0.02 1.69
CA VAL A 15 3.67 0.72 0.42
C VAL A 15 4.91 1.60 0.42
N TRP A 16 5.14 2.35 1.49
CA TRP A 16 6.33 3.19 1.64
C TRP A 16 7.63 2.38 1.57
N ALA A 17 7.68 1.22 2.23
CA ALA A 17 8.84 0.33 2.16
C ALA A 17 9.11 -0.19 0.74
N LEU A 18 8.08 -0.58 -0.01
CA LEU A 18 8.22 -1.05 -1.40
C LEU A 18 8.71 0.07 -2.33
N ILE A 19 8.23 1.30 -2.12
CA ILE A 19 8.73 2.48 -2.85
C ILE A 19 10.21 2.70 -2.54
N ALA A 20 10.63 2.62 -1.27
CA ALA A 20 12.03 2.79 -0.88
C ALA A 20 12.96 1.75 -1.55
N ILE A 21 12.50 0.49 -1.65
CA ILE A 21 13.22 -0.56 -2.39
C ILE A 21 13.33 -0.20 -3.87
N SER A 22 12.24 0.22 -4.51
CA SER A 22 12.25 0.59 -5.93
C SER A 22 13.21 1.74 -6.21
N VAL A 23 13.16 2.80 -5.39
CA VAL A 23 14.04 3.97 -5.51
C VAL A 23 15.51 3.60 -5.27
N ARG A 24 15.79 2.71 -4.32
CA ARG A 24 17.17 2.25 -4.05
C ARG A 24 17.79 1.52 -5.25
N HIS A 25 16.99 0.76 -6.00
CA HIS A 25 17.47 -0.02 -7.13
C HIS A 25 17.27 0.65 -8.49
N TRP A 26 16.86 1.93 -8.49
CA TRP A 26 16.54 2.65 -9.71
C TRP A 26 17.77 2.77 -10.62
N GLY A 27 17.68 2.18 -11.81
CA GLY A 27 18.79 2.16 -12.77
C GLY A 27 19.98 1.25 -12.39
N SER A 28 19.92 0.55 -11.25
CA SER A 28 20.95 -0.41 -10.83
C SER A 28 20.51 -1.85 -11.08
N ILE A 29 19.32 -2.23 -10.63
CA ILE A 29 18.76 -3.58 -10.80
C ILE A 29 17.31 -3.41 -11.26
N PRO A 30 17.06 -3.35 -12.59
CA PRO A 30 15.74 -3.06 -13.15
C PRO A 30 14.66 -4.03 -12.68
N GLU A 31 14.99 -5.31 -12.50
CA GLU A 31 14.07 -6.33 -12.03
C GLU A 31 13.54 -5.98 -10.63
N LEU A 32 14.44 -5.63 -9.69
CA LEU A 32 14.04 -5.22 -8.34
C LEU A 32 13.27 -3.90 -8.34
N GLN A 33 13.71 -2.93 -9.17
CA GLN A 33 13.03 -1.64 -9.32
C GLN A 33 11.56 -1.84 -9.72
N TRP A 34 11.32 -2.58 -10.80
CA TRP A 34 9.99 -2.78 -11.37
C TRP A 34 9.12 -3.71 -10.53
N THR A 35 9.67 -4.80 -9.99
CA THR A 35 8.92 -5.71 -9.11
C THR A 35 8.47 -4.98 -7.84
N ALA A 36 9.35 -4.19 -7.21
CA ALA A 36 8.98 -3.43 -6.01
C ALA A 36 7.94 -2.35 -6.31
N LEU A 37 8.07 -1.65 -7.45
CA LEU A 37 7.11 -0.62 -7.87
C LEU A 37 5.72 -1.21 -8.16
N LEU A 38 5.65 -2.30 -8.92
CA LEU A 38 4.38 -3.00 -9.19
C LEU A 38 3.74 -3.51 -7.89
N GLY A 39 4.55 -4.03 -6.97
CA GLY A 39 4.09 -4.43 -5.64
C GLY A 39 3.50 -3.27 -4.84
N ALA A 40 4.16 -2.10 -4.85
CA ALA A 40 3.67 -0.90 -4.17
C ALA A 40 2.32 -0.44 -4.73
N ILE A 41 2.19 -0.42 -6.06
CA ILE A 41 0.95 -0.03 -6.75
C ILE A 41 -0.18 -1.01 -6.41
N LEU A 42 0.06 -2.31 -6.52
CA LEU A 42 -0.94 -3.34 -6.24
C LEU A 42 -1.42 -3.26 -4.79
N LEU A 43 -0.49 -3.12 -3.84
CA LEU A 43 -0.83 -2.98 -2.42
C LEU A 43 -1.64 -1.71 -2.17
N PHE A 44 -1.25 -0.58 -2.79
CA PHE A 44 -1.97 0.68 -2.67
C PHE A 44 -3.40 0.61 -3.21
N ILE A 45 -3.61 -0.05 -4.35
CA ILE A 45 -4.95 -0.29 -4.91
C ILE A 45 -5.78 -1.15 -3.94
N ALA A 46 -5.19 -2.22 -3.38
CA ALA A 46 -5.88 -3.09 -2.43
C ALA A 46 -6.27 -2.33 -1.14
N ILE A 47 -5.39 -1.48 -0.61
CA ILE A 47 -5.69 -0.60 0.53
C ILE A 47 -6.83 0.36 0.19
N SER A 48 -6.77 0.99 -0.98
CA SER A 48 -7.76 1.99 -1.43
C SER A 48 -9.14 1.35 -1.61
N TYR A 49 -9.21 0.22 -2.32
CA TYR A 49 -10.46 -0.53 -2.53
C TYR A 49 -11.08 -0.96 -1.19
N HIS A 50 -10.27 -1.54 -0.31
CA HIS A 50 -10.74 -1.95 1.01
C HIS A 50 -11.14 -0.76 1.88
N GLY A 51 -10.41 0.35 1.79
CA GLY A 51 -10.72 1.60 2.49
C GLY A 51 -12.06 2.19 2.06
N TYR A 52 -12.36 2.15 0.76
CA TYR A 52 -13.65 2.59 0.22
C TYR A 52 -14.80 1.69 0.69
N LYS A 53 -14.63 0.37 0.61
CA LYS A 53 -15.65 -0.60 1.06
C LYS A 53 -15.95 -0.46 2.57
N ASN A 54 -14.91 -0.26 3.38
CA ASN A 54 -15.02 -0.21 4.84
C ASN A 54 -14.99 1.24 5.35
N ARG A 55 -15.44 2.21 4.55
CA ARG A 55 -15.48 3.62 4.92
C ARG A 55 -16.41 3.91 6.11
N ALA A 56 -17.48 3.12 6.25
CA ALA A 56 -18.45 3.28 7.34
C ALA A 56 -17.86 2.96 8.73
N THR A 57 -16.76 2.20 8.78
CA THR A 57 -16.03 1.90 10.02
C THR A 57 -14.82 2.81 10.21
N ALA A 58 -14.69 3.88 9.42
CA ALA A 58 -13.61 4.84 9.59
C ALA A 58 -13.85 5.68 10.85
N PRO A 59 -12.79 6.02 11.61
CA PRO A 59 -12.92 6.81 12.83
C PRO A 59 -13.41 8.25 12.57
N PHE A 60 -13.30 8.73 11.33
CA PHE A 60 -13.82 10.03 10.90
C PHE A 60 -15.24 9.85 10.35
N ASN A 61 -16.22 9.70 11.24
CA ASN A 61 -17.62 9.86 10.90
C ASN A 61 -18.01 11.32 11.25
N PHE A 62 -18.03 12.20 10.25
CA PHE A 62 -18.68 13.50 10.40
C PHE A 62 -20.19 13.24 10.27
N ASN A 63 -20.88 13.15 11.41
CA ASN A 63 -22.33 13.32 11.48
C ASN A 63 -22.71 14.73 11.01
#